data_AF-A0A9W6H4Q3-F1
#
_entry.id   AF-A0A9W6H4Q3-F1
#
_cell.length_a   1.000
_cell.length_b   1.000
_cell.length_c   1.000
_cell.angle_alpha   90.00
_cell.angle_beta   90.00
_cell.angle_gamma   90.00
#
_symmetry.space_group_name_H-M   'P 1'
#
loop_
_entity.id
_entity.type
_entity.pdbx_description
1 polymer ?
#
loop_
_entity_poly.entity_id
_entity_poly.type
_entity_poly.pdbx_seq_one_letter_code
_entity_poly.pdbx_strand_id
1 'polypeptide(L)'
;MPLPTSRSDRSPLRRVALGIAAALAIALLPAAGSVAAPVADPRSAALSAAAETDVADIPTPEDGDYLGSPTEDEADPGEYSAQDDAVDAATLAGFNAGNLISDAKMYTSGTMSAAQIQSFLNGKVPNCHPDYTCLKEFAQRTATKQANAYCAGTYQGASRESAATIISKVSRACGVSEKVLLVMLQKEQGLVTHTWPSDWRYDIAMGYACPDGASCDERYFGFQNQVYMAAYQLQRYAKDPYFNWYPVGKTSQVRWHPNASCGSGPVQIANKATAALYYYTPYQPNAASLAAGYGASSDPCASYGNRNFYNYYTDWFGPTGGGSGGKADPRDSVAVYRFWSQKFDNAHFYTVNRSEAQTLHRTDRNWTYEGTDFRVWPVSNGSCRAGTVAVHRFWSSSFASHFYTTNAQEAQKVRTTDRNWTYEGIGFCTAASANRDTVPVHRFWSAKFRKHFYTANAAEARQLREGDRNWTYEGVAMYAPSWGPQPPAL
;
A
#
# COMPACT_ATOMS: atom_id res chain seq x y z
N MET A 1 13.79 -43.96 -12.58
CA MET A 1 13.97 -45.40 -12.30
C MET A 1 14.67 -46.03 -13.51
N PRO A 2 15.51 -47.09 -13.36
CA PRO A 2 16.13 -47.60 -12.13
C PRO A 2 17.68 -47.80 -12.20
N LEU A 3 18.34 -47.78 -11.04
CA LEU A 3 19.58 -48.51 -10.72
C LEU A 3 19.18 -49.81 -9.98
N PRO A 4 19.99 -50.90 -9.93
CA PRO A 4 21.18 -51.03 -9.06
C PRO A 4 22.35 -51.71 -9.82
N THR A 5 23.52 -52.13 -9.28
CA THR A 5 24.05 -52.38 -7.91
C THR A 5 25.41 -51.63 -7.73
N SER A 6 26.38 -51.86 -6.82
CA SER A 6 26.65 -52.93 -5.85
C SER A 6 27.54 -52.51 -4.64
N ARG A 7 28.20 -53.49 -4.01
CA ARG A 7 29.12 -53.47 -2.84
C ARG A 7 30.51 -54.02 -3.26
N SER A 8 31.65 -53.85 -2.54
CA SER A 8 32.05 -53.15 -1.28
C SER A 8 33.61 -53.01 -1.31
N ASP A 9 34.46 -52.82 -0.27
CA ASP A 9 34.39 -52.92 1.20
C ASP A 9 35.59 -52.18 1.88
N ARG A 10 35.55 -52.08 3.23
CA ARG A 10 36.66 -51.86 4.20
C ARG A 10 37.53 -50.57 4.19
N SER A 11 37.27 -49.78 5.23
CA SER A 11 38.23 -48.91 5.99
C SER A 11 39.22 -49.76 6.84
N PRO A 12 40.31 -49.26 7.50
CA PRO A 12 40.21 -48.20 8.55
C PRO A 12 41.44 -47.32 8.91
N LEU A 13 41.17 -46.30 9.76
CA LEU A 13 42.02 -45.73 10.85
C LEU A 13 43.43 -45.15 10.58
N ARG A 14 43.61 -43.88 10.98
CA ARG A 14 44.41 -43.52 12.20
C ARG A 14 44.11 -42.10 12.71
N ARG A 15 44.27 -41.90 14.03
CA ARG A 15 44.27 -40.60 14.74
C ARG A 15 45.65 -40.38 15.38
N VAL A 16 46.12 -39.14 15.48
CA VAL A 16 47.03 -38.64 16.53
C VAL A 16 46.59 -37.20 16.88
N ALA A 17 46.89 -36.74 18.10
CA ALA A 17 46.55 -35.40 18.61
C ALA A 17 47.66 -34.88 19.55
N LEU A 18 47.36 -33.84 20.34
CA LEU A 18 48.26 -33.04 21.23
C LEU A 18 49.14 -32.01 20.48
N GLY A 19 49.48 -30.85 21.07
CA GLY A 19 48.90 -30.27 22.29
C GLY A 19 49.75 -29.18 22.98
N ILE A 20 49.10 -28.05 23.31
CA ILE A 20 49.35 -27.12 24.45
C ILE A 20 50.80 -26.63 24.72
N ALA A 21 51.00 -25.31 24.60
CA ALA A 21 51.85 -24.51 25.50
C ALA A 21 51.44 -23.02 25.45
N ALA A 22 51.55 -22.28 26.56
CA ALA A 22 51.33 -20.83 26.63
C ALA A 22 52.21 -20.20 27.73
N ALA A 23 52.76 -19.01 27.50
CA ALA A 23 53.51 -18.22 28.49
C ALA A 23 53.53 -16.73 28.09
N LEU A 24 53.71 -15.83 29.06
CA LEU A 24 53.65 -14.37 28.88
C LEU A 24 54.73 -13.65 29.71
N ALA A 25 55.57 -12.82 29.09
CA ALA A 25 56.46 -11.81 29.70
C ALA A 25 56.99 -10.89 28.55
N ILE A 26 56.63 -9.60 28.43
CA ILE A 26 56.98 -8.42 29.25
C ILE A 26 58.34 -7.78 28.88
N ALA A 27 58.23 -6.63 28.19
CA ALA A 27 59.10 -5.44 28.12
C ALA A 27 60.62 -5.55 27.88
N LEU A 28 61.12 -4.80 26.88
CA LEU A 28 61.91 -3.56 27.11
C LEU A 28 62.10 -2.76 25.81
N LEU A 29 62.24 -1.43 25.95
CA LEU A 29 62.57 -0.48 24.87
C LEU A 29 64.05 -0.07 24.97
N PRO A 30 64.68 0.26 23.84
CA PRO A 30 65.63 1.38 23.79
C PRO A 30 65.24 2.42 22.74
N ALA A 31 65.65 3.68 22.96
CA ALA A 31 65.33 4.80 22.07
C ALA A 31 66.55 5.25 21.23
N ALA A 32 66.28 5.54 19.96
CA ALA A 32 67.06 6.36 19.03
C ALA A 32 66.08 6.84 17.92
N GLY A 33 66.30 7.93 17.19
CA GLY A 33 67.38 8.91 17.19
C GLY A 33 67.13 9.83 15.98
N SER A 34 67.21 11.15 16.14
CA SER A 34 66.64 12.09 15.16
C SER A 34 67.48 12.26 13.88
N VAL A 35 66.84 12.09 12.72
CA VAL A 35 67.30 12.63 11.43
C VAL A 35 66.09 13.28 10.73
N ALA A 36 66.29 14.47 10.16
CA ALA A 36 65.23 15.23 9.50
C ALA A 36 64.95 14.73 8.06
N ALA A 37 63.75 15.05 7.56
CA ALA A 37 63.18 14.45 6.35
C ALA A 37 63.68 15.05 5.02
N PRO A 38 63.59 14.31 3.90
CA PRO A 38 63.31 14.91 2.60
C PRO A 38 61.85 15.40 2.53
N VAL A 39 61.59 16.48 1.80
CA VAL A 39 60.26 17.13 1.74
C VAL A 39 59.23 16.25 1.02
N ALA A 40 58.06 16.07 1.64
CA ALA A 40 56.90 15.43 1.02
C ALA A 40 55.95 16.48 0.41
N ASP A 41 55.26 16.09 -0.68
CA ASP A 41 54.35 16.96 -1.45
C ASP A 41 53.15 17.46 -0.62
N PRO A 42 52.87 18.77 -0.55
CA PRO A 42 51.75 19.32 0.23
C PRO A 42 50.36 18.90 -0.27
N ARG A 43 50.23 18.20 -1.42
CA ARG A 43 48.93 17.75 -1.97
C ARG A 43 48.37 16.45 -1.39
N SER A 44 49.12 15.73 -0.56
CA SER A 44 48.67 14.44 0.03
C SER A 44 48.22 14.51 1.50
N ALA A 45 48.35 15.66 2.17
CA ALA A 45 48.02 15.82 3.59
C ALA A 45 46.55 16.22 3.89
N ALA A 46 45.72 16.44 2.86
CA ALA A 46 44.34 16.93 2.99
C ALA A 46 43.26 15.81 3.05
N LEU A 47 43.66 14.55 3.20
CA LEU A 47 42.78 13.36 3.14
C LEU A 47 42.87 12.49 4.41
N SER A 48 43.00 13.11 5.59
CA SER A 48 42.94 12.42 6.89
C SER A 48 42.28 13.25 8.01
N ALA A 49 41.27 14.05 7.64
CA ALA A 49 40.39 14.75 8.60
C ALA A 49 39.05 15.17 7.93
N ALA A 50 38.42 14.27 7.18
CA ALA A 50 37.01 14.45 6.84
C ALA A 50 36.21 14.31 8.15
N ALA A 51 35.75 15.44 8.71
CA ALA A 51 35.09 15.44 10.00
C ALA A 51 33.84 14.56 9.99
N GLU A 52 33.61 13.81 11.07
CA GLU A 52 32.30 13.25 11.33
C GLU A 52 31.36 14.42 11.64
N THR A 53 30.71 14.96 10.60
CA THR A 53 29.61 15.90 10.75
C THR A 53 28.46 15.16 11.41
N ASP A 54 28.34 15.28 12.73
CA ASP A 54 27.21 14.69 13.43
C ASP A 54 25.91 15.22 12.84
N VAL A 55 25.07 14.30 12.40
CA VAL A 55 23.72 14.64 11.92
C VAL A 55 22.95 15.02 13.17
N ALA A 56 22.90 16.33 13.43
CA ALA A 56 22.31 16.88 14.65
C ALA A 56 20.88 16.40 14.83
N ASP A 57 20.45 16.28 16.09
CA ASP A 57 19.03 16.13 16.34
C ASP A 57 18.31 17.46 16.00
N ILE A 58 17.06 17.35 15.56
CA ILE A 58 16.25 18.50 15.15
C ILE A 58 15.41 18.96 16.35
N PRO A 59 15.18 20.27 16.52
CA PRO A 59 14.19 20.74 17.49
C PRO A 59 12.82 20.17 17.13
N THR A 60 11.97 20.00 18.14
CA THR A 60 10.57 19.62 17.97
C THR A 60 9.66 20.83 18.23
N PRO A 61 8.39 20.80 17.79
CA PRO A 61 7.40 21.80 18.17
C PRO A 61 7.05 21.87 19.66
N GLU A 62 7.60 21.01 20.52
CA GLU A 62 7.61 21.21 21.98
C GLU A 62 8.62 22.30 22.39
N ASP A 63 9.61 22.58 21.54
CA ASP A 63 10.70 23.54 21.75
C ASP A 63 10.42 24.94 21.13
N GLY A 64 9.32 25.10 20.38
CA GLY A 64 8.92 26.39 19.79
C GLY A 64 7.76 26.30 18.79
N ASP A 65 7.00 27.40 18.63
CA ASP A 65 5.75 27.44 17.87
C ASP A 65 5.92 27.21 16.36
N TYR A 66 5.59 26.02 15.89
CA TYR A 66 5.10 25.79 14.53
C TYR A 66 3.57 25.67 14.54
N LEU A 67 2.91 26.68 13.98
CA LEU A 67 1.51 26.65 13.57
C LEU A 67 1.45 26.23 12.09
N GLY A 68 0.63 25.23 11.77
CA GLY A 68 0.73 24.49 10.51
C GLY A 68 0.50 25.33 9.25
N SER A 69 1.28 25.03 8.21
CA SER A 69 1.10 25.57 6.86
C SER A 69 -0.25 25.17 6.25
N PRO A 70 -1.00 26.12 5.65
CA PRO A 70 -2.24 25.82 4.94
C PRO A 70 -2.05 25.54 3.44
N THR A 71 -0.86 25.11 3.00
CA THR A 71 -0.43 24.77 1.62
C THR A 71 -1.29 25.35 0.48
N GLU A 72 -0.95 26.54 0.02
CA GLU A 72 -1.50 27.18 -1.18
C GLU A 72 -0.93 26.55 -2.46
N ASP A 73 0.35 26.17 -2.45
CA ASP A 73 0.96 25.28 -3.45
C ASP A 73 0.64 23.80 -3.09
N GLU A 74 -0.63 23.38 -3.24
CA GLU A 74 -0.90 21.94 -3.39
C GLU A 74 -0.20 21.45 -4.66
N ALA A 75 0.89 20.70 -4.48
CA ALA A 75 1.79 20.28 -5.57
C ALA A 75 1.04 19.61 -6.73
N ASP A 76 0.87 20.36 -7.83
CA ASP A 76 0.23 19.85 -9.04
C ASP A 76 1.09 18.70 -9.62
N PRO A 77 0.56 17.48 -9.75
CA PRO A 77 1.24 16.41 -10.49
C PRO A 77 1.21 16.65 -12.02
N GLY A 78 0.64 17.77 -12.47
CA GLY A 78 0.39 18.22 -13.83
C GLY A 78 1.57 18.52 -14.74
N GLU A 79 2.70 17.82 -14.60
CA GLU A 79 3.48 17.46 -15.80
C GLU A 79 4.06 16.05 -15.72
N TYR A 80 3.16 15.06 -15.68
CA TYR A 80 3.49 13.72 -16.15
C TYR A 80 4.03 13.82 -17.58
N SER A 81 5.32 13.52 -17.77
CA SER A 81 5.94 13.41 -19.09
C SER A 81 5.14 12.45 -19.96
N ALA A 82 4.62 12.94 -21.10
CA ALA A 82 3.76 12.17 -21.97
C ALA A 82 4.52 11.00 -22.63
N GLN A 83 4.44 9.83 -21.99
CA GLN A 83 4.70 8.52 -22.58
C GLN A 83 3.47 7.64 -22.35
N ASP A 84 3.06 6.92 -23.39
CA ASP A 84 1.83 6.12 -23.41
C ASP A 84 1.92 4.91 -22.48
N ASP A 85 1.38 5.06 -21.27
CA ASP A 85 0.85 3.94 -20.47
C ASP A 85 -0.61 4.24 -20.12
N ALA A 86 -1.51 3.33 -20.50
CA ALA A 86 -2.95 3.47 -20.28
C ALA A 86 -3.29 3.22 -18.80
N VAL A 87 -3.11 4.24 -17.96
CA VAL A 87 -3.42 4.18 -16.52
C VAL A 87 -4.92 3.98 -16.28
N ASP A 88 -5.28 2.79 -15.80
CA ASP A 88 -6.62 2.47 -15.31
C ASP A 88 -7.10 3.54 -14.31
N ALA A 89 -8.29 4.08 -14.54
CA ALA A 89 -8.82 5.17 -13.75
C ALA A 89 -9.09 4.75 -12.30
N ALA A 90 -8.22 5.16 -11.36
CA ALA A 90 -8.52 5.06 -9.94
C ALA A 90 -9.79 5.85 -9.62
N THR A 91 -10.78 5.16 -9.06
CA THR A 91 -12.10 5.74 -8.78
C THR A 91 -12.16 6.22 -7.33
N LEU A 92 -12.83 7.36 -7.08
CA LEU A 92 -12.93 7.99 -5.76
C LEU A 92 -13.94 7.27 -4.87
N ALA A 93 -13.52 6.08 -4.46
CA ALA A 93 -14.37 4.93 -4.24
C ALA A 93 -15.15 4.96 -2.93
N GLY A 94 -16.38 5.48 -2.97
CA GLY A 94 -17.10 5.77 -1.74
C GLY A 94 -16.31 6.76 -0.87
N PHE A 95 -15.54 7.65 -1.51
CA PHE A 95 -14.85 8.76 -0.85
C PHE A 95 -15.82 9.48 0.10
N ASN A 96 -15.33 9.82 1.29
CA ASN A 96 -16.10 10.57 2.26
C ASN A 96 -15.15 11.58 2.91
N ALA A 97 -15.38 12.87 2.63
CA ALA A 97 -14.66 13.97 3.25
C ALA A 97 -14.61 13.82 4.78
N GLY A 98 -15.73 13.43 5.39
CA GLY A 98 -15.83 13.23 6.84
C GLY A 98 -15.14 11.99 7.39
N ASN A 99 -14.70 11.05 6.56
CA ASN A 99 -14.16 9.75 7.01
C ASN A 99 -13.07 9.25 6.05
N LEU A 100 -11.97 9.98 5.90
CA LEU A 100 -10.93 9.67 4.91
C LEU A 100 -10.23 8.33 5.19
N ILE A 101 -9.87 8.09 6.45
CA ILE A 101 -9.18 6.89 6.93
C ILE A 101 -9.59 6.62 8.38
N SER A 102 -9.56 5.36 8.80
CA SER A 102 -9.83 4.99 10.19
C SER A 102 -8.60 5.15 11.09
N ASP A 103 -8.82 5.54 12.36
CA ASP A 103 -7.75 5.68 13.37
C ASP A 103 -6.86 4.43 13.45
N ALA A 104 -7.45 3.23 13.35
CA ALA A 104 -6.71 1.96 13.37
C ALA A 104 -5.84 1.69 12.13
N LYS A 105 -6.13 2.33 10.98
CA LYS A 105 -5.29 2.26 9.77
C LYS A 105 -4.23 3.37 9.74
N MET A 106 -4.49 4.50 10.38
CA MET A 106 -3.52 5.58 10.53
C MET A 106 -2.48 5.31 11.61
N TYR A 107 -2.92 4.96 12.82
CA TYR A 107 -2.10 4.88 14.03
C TYR A 107 -1.72 3.44 14.42
N THR A 108 -1.47 2.59 13.42
CA THR A 108 -0.89 1.25 13.63
C THR A 108 0.40 1.12 12.81
N SER A 109 1.54 1.13 13.49
CA SER A 109 2.86 0.80 12.93
C SER A 109 3.12 -0.70 12.90
N GLY A 110 4.12 -1.15 12.15
CA GLY A 110 4.48 -2.57 12.00
C GLY A 110 3.68 -3.29 10.93
N THR A 111 2.93 -2.57 10.08
CA THR A 111 2.10 -3.14 9.01
C THR A 111 2.90 -3.49 7.75
N MET A 112 4.11 -2.93 7.61
CA MET A 112 5.08 -3.29 6.59
C MET A 112 6.52 -3.29 7.16
N SER A 113 7.22 -4.40 6.99
CA SER A 113 8.68 -4.44 7.21
C SER A 113 9.42 -3.56 6.21
N ALA A 114 10.65 -3.13 6.53
CA ALA A 114 11.51 -2.40 5.61
C ALA A 114 11.70 -3.15 4.27
N ALA A 115 11.79 -4.49 4.30
CA ALA A 115 11.85 -5.32 3.10
C ALA A 115 10.57 -5.23 2.25
N GLN A 116 9.38 -5.22 2.87
CA GLN A 116 8.11 -5.06 2.15
C GLN A 116 7.94 -3.65 1.57
N ILE A 117 8.42 -2.62 2.26
CA ILE A 117 8.47 -1.25 1.70
C ILE A 117 9.44 -1.20 0.52
N GLN A 118 10.61 -1.81 0.64
CA GLN A 118 11.58 -1.87 -0.46
C GLN A 118 11.01 -2.59 -1.69
N SER A 119 10.35 -3.73 -1.51
CA SER A 119 9.64 -4.42 -2.61
C SER A 119 8.52 -3.58 -3.23
N PHE A 120 7.81 -2.79 -2.43
CA PHE A 120 6.79 -1.86 -2.90
C PHE A 120 7.38 -0.71 -3.73
N LEU A 121 8.43 -0.05 -3.24
CA LEU A 121 9.13 1.02 -3.97
C LEU A 121 9.75 0.50 -5.28
N ASN A 122 10.40 -0.67 -5.25
CA ASN A 122 10.92 -1.33 -6.45
C ASN A 122 9.82 -1.64 -7.48
N GLY A 123 8.60 -1.95 -7.03
CA GLY A 123 7.44 -2.20 -7.89
C GLY A 123 6.76 -0.93 -8.41
N LYS A 124 6.94 0.23 -7.75
CA LYS A 124 6.41 1.52 -8.19
C LYS A 124 7.30 2.25 -9.19
N VAL A 125 8.62 2.05 -9.13
CA VAL A 125 9.57 2.62 -10.10
C VAL A 125 10.48 1.49 -10.64
N PRO A 126 10.05 0.72 -11.64
CA PRO A 126 10.87 -0.37 -12.21
C PRO A 126 12.20 0.17 -12.78
N ASN A 127 12.13 1.24 -13.57
CA ASN A 127 13.28 1.93 -14.17
C ASN A 127 13.47 3.30 -13.51
N CYS A 128 14.71 3.63 -13.12
CA CYS A 128 15.09 4.99 -12.72
C CYS A 128 15.90 5.64 -13.85
N HIS A 129 15.84 6.97 -13.98
CA HIS A 129 16.71 7.70 -14.89
C HIS A 129 18.16 7.67 -14.34
N PRO A 130 19.18 7.32 -15.14
CA PRO A 130 20.51 7.00 -14.63
C PRO A 130 21.21 8.12 -13.86
N ASP A 131 20.90 9.38 -14.20
CA ASP A 131 21.50 10.57 -13.56
C ASP A 131 20.80 11.02 -12.27
N TYR A 132 19.77 10.30 -11.79
CA TYR A 132 19.00 10.65 -10.58
C TYR A 132 18.92 9.47 -9.60
N THR A 133 18.80 9.78 -8.31
CA THR A 133 18.56 8.77 -7.27
C THR A 133 17.06 8.66 -6.99
N CYS A 134 16.39 7.62 -7.49
CA CYS A 134 14.98 7.35 -7.18
C CYS A 134 14.78 6.88 -5.73
N LEU A 135 13.58 7.05 -5.18
CA LEU A 135 13.28 6.75 -3.76
C LEU A 135 13.56 5.29 -3.37
N LYS A 136 13.53 4.36 -4.33
CA LYS A 136 13.91 2.95 -4.13
C LYS A 136 15.42 2.75 -3.89
N GLU A 137 16.27 3.61 -4.46
CA GLU A 137 17.73 3.56 -4.37
C GLU A 137 18.29 4.57 -3.35
N PHE A 138 17.50 5.57 -2.95
CA PHE A 138 17.87 6.58 -1.97
C PHE A 138 18.33 5.98 -0.64
N ALA A 139 19.49 6.45 -0.17
CA ALA A 139 20.02 6.15 1.16
C ALA A 139 20.89 7.29 1.71
N GLN A 140 20.81 7.53 3.02
CA GLN A 140 21.51 8.63 3.73
C GLN A 140 22.03 8.17 5.10
N ARG A 141 22.95 8.93 5.72
CA ARG A 141 23.25 8.81 7.16
C ARG A 141 22.07 9.37 7.97
N THR A 142 21.78 8.78 9.13
CA THR A 142 20.65 9.16 9.98
C THR A 142 21.07 9.44 11.42
N ALA A 143 20.41 10.40 12.05
CA ALA A 143 20.51 10.70 13.48
C ALA A 143 19.70 9.70 14.32
N THR A 144 20.07 9.53 15.59
CA THR A 144 19.16 8.93 16.59
C THR A 144 18.18 10.00 17.05
N LYS A 145 16.87 9.75 16.94
CA LYS A 145 15.79 10.61 17.49
C LYS A 145 15.27 9.97 18.76
N GLN A 146 15.33 10.67 19.90
CA GLN A 146 14.88 10.11 21.17
C GLN A 146 13.35 10.05 21.27
N ALA A 147 12.85 9.17 22.16
CA ALA A 147 11.43 9.06 22.43
C ALA A 147 10.88 10.33 23.12
N ASN A 148 9.72 10.79 22.67
CA ASN A 148 8.99 11.96 23.21
C ASN A 148 7.48 11.67 23.31
N ALA A 149 6.66 12.69 23.64
CA ALA A 149 5.22 12.52 23.87
C ALA A 149 4.45 12.03 22.62
N TYR A 150 4.95 12.35 21.42
CA TYR A 150 4.30 12.04 20.16
C TYR A 150 4.86 10.75 19.56
N CYS A 151 6.19 10.62 19.52
CA CYS A 151 6.93 9.43 19.10
C CYS A 151 7.54 8.71 20.30
N ALA A 152 6.78 7.78 20.88
CA ALA A 152 7.13 7.10 22.13
C ALA A 152 8.25 6.03 22.02
N GLY A 153 8.79 5.78 20.81
CA GLY A 153 9.93 4.90 20.60
C GLY A 153 11.13 5.64 19.98
N THR A 154 12.34 5.38 20.47
CA THR A 154 13.57 5.95 19.92
C THR A 154 13.83 5.45 18.49
N TYR A 155 13.97 6.37 17.53
CA TYR A 155 14.57 6.07 16.23
C TYR A 155 16.08 5.91 16.46
N GLN A 156 16.65 4.72 16.26
CA GLN A 156 18.11 4.54 16.30
C GLN A 156 18.73 4.86 14.94
N GLY A 157 19.65 5.80 14.88
CA GLY A 157 20.38 6.19 13.66
C GLY A 157 21.35 5.13 13.15
N ALA A 158 21.88 5.33 11.94
CA ALA A 158 22.96 4.53 11.36
C ALA A 158 23.74 5.31 10.29
N SER A 159 24.93 4.80 9.92
CA SER A 159 25.81 5.42 8.94
C SER A 159 25.26 5.47 7.51
N ARG A 160 24.38 4.53 7.13
CA ARG A 160 23.66 4.52 5.85
C ARG A 160 22.36 3.71 5.94
N GLU A 161 21.22 4.34 5.65
CA GLU A 161 19.90 3.70 5.66
C GLU A 161 19.12 4.02 4.38
N SER A 162 18.43 3.01 3.81
CA SER A 162 17.52 3.24 2.67
C SER A 162 16.23 3.93 3.10
N ALA A 163 15.57 4.63 2.17
CA ALA A 163 14.25 5.23 2.41
C ALA A 163 13.24 4.24 3.04
N ALA A 164 13.22 3.00 2.55
CA ALA A 164 12.39 1.93 3.10
C ALA A 164 12.70 1.57 4.57
N THR A 165 13.97 1.66 4.97
CA THR A 165 14.41 1.45 6.36
C THR A 165 13.96 2.62 7.24
N ILE A 166 14.17 3.85 6.75
CA ILE A 166 13.80 5.10 7.43
C ILE A 166 12.29 5.15 7.71
N ILE A 167 11.46 4.93 6.69
CA ILE A 167 9.99 4.88 6.83
C ILE A 167 9.58 3.83 7.87
N SER A 168 10.18 2.63 7.84
CA SER A 168 9.86 1.57 8.79
C SER A 168 10.31 1.90 10.23
N LYS A 169 11.45 2.59 10.41
CA LYS A 169 11.92 3.04 11.73
C LYS A 169 11.08 4.19 12.29
N VAL A 170 10.81 5.23 11.49
CA VAL A 170 9.90 6.34 11.87
C VAL A 170 8.52 5.80 12.23
N SER A 171 7.97 4.89 11.42
CA SER A 171 6.68 4.27 11.70
C SER A 171 6.62 3.66 13.10
N ARG A 172 7.63 2.85 13.50
CA ARG A 172 7.70 2.25 14.84
C ARG A 172 7.97 3.26 15.95
N ALA A 173 8.79 4.29 15.69
CA ALA A 173 9.06 5.36 16.65
C ALA A 173 7.79 6.16 16.97
N CYS A 174 7.01 6.49 15.95
CA CYS A 174 5.86 7.40 16.03
C CYS A 174 4.50 6.71 16.04
N GLY A 175 4.42 5.38 15.95
CA GLY A 175 3.14 4.65 15.93
C GLY A 175 2.23 4.99 14.75
N VAL A 176 2.77 5.56 13.67
CA VAL A 176 2.04 5.90 12.43
C VAL A 176 2.32 4.83 11.38
N SER A 177 1.31 4.41 10.63
CA SER A 177 1.40 3.35 9.63
C SER A 177 2.40 3.64 8.51
N GLU A 178 3.22 2.66 8.14
CA GLU A 178 4.15 2.74 7.01
C GLU A 178 3.44 3.12 5.70
N LYS A 179 2.19 2.66 5.56
CA LYS A 179 1.34 2.89 4.39
C LYS A 179 0.88 4.34 4.28
N VAL A 180 0.65 4.99 5.42
CA VAL A 180 0.34 6.43 5.48
C VAL A 180 1.55 7.22 5.00
N LEU A 181 2.73 6.94 5.55
CA LEU A 181 3.95 7.68 5.22
C LEU A 181 4.30 7.56 3.72
N LEU A 182 4.08 6.39 3.10
CA LEU A 182 4.22 6.20 1.66
C LEU A 182 3.20 7.00 0.84
N VAL A 183 1.94 7.09 1.27
CA VAL A 183 0.91 7.90 0.59
C VAL A 183 1.18 9.40 0.73
N MET A 184 1.66 9.85 1.89
CA MET A 184 2.06 11.24 2.11
C MET A 184 3.26 11.61 1.22
N LEU A 185 4.32 10.80 1.17
CA LEU A 185 5.47 11.01 0.26
C LEU A 185 5.07 11.19 -1.22
N GLN A 186 4.00 10.51 -1.65
CA GLN A 186 3.43 10.71 -2.98
C GLN A 186 2.62 11.99 -3.09
N LYS A 187 1.78 12.28 -2.10
CA LYS A 187 0.90 13.45 -2.08
C LYS A 187 1.69 14.77 -2.03
N GLU A 188 2.75 14.85 -1.23
CA GLU A 188 3.48 16.11 -1.04
C GLU A 188 4.58 16.34 -2.10
N GLN A 189 5.18 15.28 -2.67
CA GLN A 189 6.35 15.40 -3.56
C GLN A 189 6.37 14.43 -4.76
N GLY A 190 5.31 13.64 -4.99
CA GLY A 190 5.26 12.62 -6.06
C GLY A 190 6.29 11.48 -5.90
N LEU A 191 6.95 11.40 -4.75
CA LEU A 191 8.29 10.81 -4.63
C LEU A 191 8.32 9.28 -4.71
N VAL A 192 7.17 8.62 -4.52
CA VAL A 192 7.03 7.15 -4.60
C VAL A 192 6.96 6.65 -6.04
N THR A 193 6.52 7.47 -7.00
CA THR A 193 6.49 7.12 -8.44
C THR A 193 7.50 7.91 -9.28
N HIS A 194 8.27 8.84 -8.69
CA HIS A 194 9.17 9.72 -9.43
C HIS A 194 10.37 8.95 -10.00
N THR A 195 10.51 8.96 -11.34
CA THR A 195 11.59 8.28 -12.09
C THR A 195 12.88 9.09 -12.21
N TRP A 196 12.82 10.38 -11.90
CA TRP A 196 13.90 11.37 -12.07
C TRP A 196 13.91 12.49 -11.00
N PRO A 197 13.84 12.19 -9.69
CA PRO A 197 13.62 13.21 -8.66
C PRO A 197 14.87 14.06 -8.40
N SER A 198 14.71 15.38 -8.41
CA SER A 198 15.74 16.33 -7.98
C SER A 198 16.01 16.23 -6.48
N ASP A 199 17.26 16.45 -6.06
CA ASP A 199 17.71 16.23 -4.67
C ASP A 199 16.89 17.01 -3.62
N TRP A 200 16.49 18.26 -3.92
CA TRP A 200 15.67 19.09 -3.02
C TRP A 200 14.33 18.45 -2.63
N ARG A 201 13.77 17.53 -3.45
CA ARG A 201 12.55 16.79 -3.10
C ARG A 201 12.76 15.87 -1.89
N TYR A 202 14.01 15.49 -1.58
CA TYR A 202 14.33 14.74 -0.37
C TYR A 202 14.44 15.66 0.86
N ASP A 203 14.81 16.92 0.68
CA ASP A 203 14.90 17.90 1.76
C ASP A 203 13.54 18.38 2.26
N ILE A 204 12.53 18.47 1.37
CA ILE A 204 11.15 18.82 1.71
C ILE A 204 10.15 17.70 1.39
N ALA A 205 10.59 16.45 1.54
CA ALA A 205 9.89 15.22 1.18
C ALA A 205 8.43 15.07 1.68
N MET A 206 8.06 15.78 2.76
CA MET A 206 6.72 15.73 3.35
C MET A 206 6.08 17.12 3.48
N GLY A 207 6.63 18.15 2.84
CA GLY A 207 6.20 19.55 2.99
C GLY A 207 6.29 20.09 4.43
N TYR A 208 6.98 19.38 5.34
CA TYR A 208 7.00 19.77 6.74
C TYR A 208 7.84 21.03 6.93
N ALA A 209 7.28 22.01 7.66
CA ALA A 209 7.84 23.34 7.84
C ALA A 209 8.09 24.12 6.53
N CYS A 210 7.27 23.88 5.50
CA CYS A 210 7.13 24.75 4.32
C CYS A 210 5.84 25.61 4.42
N PRO A 211 5.92 26.83 5.01
CA PRO A 211 4.83 27.79 5.02
C PRO A 211 4.66 28.49 3.67
N ASP A 212 3.41 28.79 3.29
CA ASP A 212 3.09 29.47 2.03
C ASP A 212 3.61 30.90 1.96
N GLY A 213 4.00 31.33 0.76
CA GLY A 213 4.55 32.67 0.51
C GLY A 213 5.89 32.95 1.22
N ALA A 214 6.53 31.93 1.80
CA ALA A 214 7.76 32.03 2.56
C ALA A 214 8.69 30.83 2.29
N SER A 215 9.95 30.93 2.70
CA SER A 215 10.91 29.84 2.57
C SER A 215 10.62 28.72 3.58
N CYS A 216 10.83 27.46 3.16
CA CYS A 216 10.84 26.33 4.09
C CYS A 216 11.96 26.48 5.13
N ASP A 217 11.72 26.00 6.34
CA ASP A 217 12.66 26.07 7.45
C ASP A 217 13.76 24.99 7.32
N GLU A 218 14.97 25.44 6.95
CA GLU A 218 16.14 24.59 6.66
C GLU A 218 16.51 23.64 7.82
N ARG A 219 16.10 23.96 9.07
CA ARG A 219 16.30 23.09 10.25
C ARG A 219 15.61 21.73 10.12
N TYR A 220 14.63 21.60 9.23
CA TYR A 220 13.87 20.38 8.97
C TYR A 220 14.20 19.70 7.64
N PHE A 221 15.26 20.14 6.94
CA PHE A 221 15.74 19.51 5.71
C PHE A 221 16.33 18.11 5.95
N GLY A 222 16.50 17.34 4.86
CA GLY A 222 16.85 15.93 4.88
C GLY A 222 15.66 14.97 5.08
N PHE A 223 15.62 13.90 4.29
CA PHE A 223 14.48 12.96 4.20
C PHE A 223 14.12 12.29 5.54
N GLN A 224 15.08 12.11 6.46
CA GLN A 224 14.77 11.54 7.79
C GLN A 224 13.92 12.52 8.60
N ASN A 225 14.31 13.79 8.60
CA ASN A 225 13.70 14.83 9.41
C ASN A 225 12.28 15.08 8.89
N GLN A 226 12.09 15.22 7.58
CA GLN A 226 10.77 15.31 6.95
C GLN A 226 9.83 14.15 7.32
N VAL A 227 10.27 12.89 7.12
CA VAL A 227 9.42 11.72 7.41
C VAL A 227 9.13 11.59 8.91
N TYR A 228 10.12 11.86 9.78
CA TYR A 228 9.94 11.86 11.23
C TYR A 228 8.97 12.95 11.70
N MET A 229 9.13 14.18 11.24
CA MET A 229 8.31 15.31 11.66
C MET A 229 6.87 15.21 11.15
N ALA A 230 6.64 14.66 9.96
CA ALA A 230 5.30 14.36 9.49
C ALA A 230 4.59 13.31 10.38
N ALA A 231 5.30 12.24 10.77
CA ALA A 231 4.76 11.21 11.66
C ALA A 231 4.50 11.74 13.09
N TYR A 232 5.42 12.55 13.61
CA TYR A 232 5.29 13.30 14.86
C TYR A 232 4.04 14.21 14.82
N GLN A 233 3.87 14.99 13.75
CA GLN A 233 2.81 15.98 13.63
C GLN A 233 1.43 15.31 13.46
N LEU A 234 1.34 14.17 12.76
CA LEU A 234 0.12 13.35 12.72
C LEU A 234 -0.26 12.76 14.08
N GLN A 235 0.71 12.45 14.96
CA GLN A 235 0.44 12.09 16.36
C GLN A 235 0.00 13.31 17.18
N ARG A 236 0.67 14.45 17.00
CA ARG A 236 0.35 15.72 17.68
C ARG A 236 -1.08 16.18 17.42
N TYR A 237 -1.52 16.16 16.16
CA TYR A 237 -2.91 16.43 15.76
C TYR A 237 -3.97 15.52 16.43
N ALA A 238 -3.59 14.32 16.90
CA ALA A 238 -4.48 13.40 17.60
C ALA A 238 -4.36 13.46 19.14
N LYS A 239 -3.35 14.13 19.69
CA LYS A 239 -3.05 14.18 21.13
C LYS A 239 -3.32 15.56 21.74
N ASP A 240 -2.95 16.63 21.06
CA ASP A 240 -3.00 18.00 21.60
C ASP A 240 -4.42 18.58 21.60
N PRO A 241 -4.88 19.21 22.70
CA PRO A 241 -6.18 19.87 22.76
C PRO A 241 -6.25 21.18 21.95
N TYR A 242 -5.11 21.68 21.46
CA TYR A 242 -5.02 22.87 20.61
C TYR A 242 -5.69 22.68 19.24
N PHE A 243 -5.57 21.47 18.65
CA PHE A 243 -6.12 21.18 17.33
C PHE A 243 -7.62 20.88 17.41
N ASN A 244 -8.40 21.96 17.51
CA ASN A 244 -9.85 21.94 17.76
C ASN A 244 -10.73 22.50 16.63
N TRP A 245 -10.16 22.97 15.52
CA TRP A 245 -10.92 23.56 14.39
C TRP A 245 -11.79 22.53 13.64
N TYR A 246 -11.41 21.25 13.67
CA TYR A 246 -12.12 20.12 13.06
C TYR A 246 -12.52 19.07 14.12
N PRO A 247 -13.48 19.40 15.02
CA PRO A 247 -13.79 18.55 16.17
C PRO A 247 -14.53 17.26 15.79
N VAL A 248 -14.02 16.13 16.29
CA VAL A 248 -14.55 14.80 16.01
C VAL A 248 -16.02 14.65 16.46
N GLY A 249 -16.82 14.01 15.61
CA GLY A 249 -18.26 13.82 15.76
C GLY A 249 -19.11 15.02 15.30
N LYS A 250 -18.50 16.14 14.87
CA LYS A 250 -19.19 17.38 14.49
C LYS A 250 -19.05 17.70 13.00
N THR A 251 -20.00 18.48 12.49
CA THR A 251 -19.93 19.07 11.15
C THR A 251 -19.16 20.38 11.21
N SER A 252 -18.09 20.46 10.41
CA SER A 252 -17.25 21.66 10.24
C SER A 252 -17.42 22.22 8.82
N GLN A 253 -17.19 23.51 8.62
CA GLN A 253 -17.14 24.12 7.29
C GLN A 253 -15.70 24.10 6.78
N VAL A 254 -15.34 23.10 5.97
CA VAL A 254 -13.99 22.96 5.40
C VAL A 254 -13.94 23.71 4.07
N ARG A 255 -12.85 24.45 3.80
CA ARG A 255 -12.68 25.17 2.53
C ARG A 255 -12.53 24.21 1.34
N TRP A 256 -12.94 24.65 0.16
CA TRP A 256 -12.70 23.90 -1.09
C TRP A 256 -11.30 24.14 -1.68
N HIS A 257 -10.69 25.29 -1.34
CA HIS A 257 -9.43 25.79 -1.90
C HIS A 257 -8.85 26.88 -0.95
N PRO A 258 -7.54 27.20 -0.97
CA PRO A 258 -6.97 28.29 -0.19
C PRO A 258 -7.68 29.63 -0.38
N ASN A 259 -7.85 30.02 -1.65
CA ASN A 259 -8.59 31.21 -2.07
C ASN A 259 -10.01 31.21 -1.47
N ALA A 260 -10.24 32.13 -0.53
CA ALA A 260 -11.48 32.24 0.22
C ALA A 260 -12.73 32.50 -0.65
N SER A 261 -12.59 33.02 -1.89
CA SER A 261 -13.74 33.21 -2.79
C SER A 261 -14.36 31.89 -3.27
N CYS A 262 -13.60 30.78 -3.21
CA CYS A 262 -14.12 29.43 -3.48
C CYS A 262 -15.05 28.92 -2.38
N GLY A 263 -15.01 29.51 -1.18
CA GLY A 263 -15.90 29.17 -0.07
C GLY A 263 -15.60 27.82 0.59
N SER A 264 -16.63 27.23 1.19
CA SER A 264 -16.55 26.03 2.04
C SER A 264 -17.78 25.14 1.92
N GLY A 265 -17.75 23.96 2.54
CA GLY A 265 -18.88 23.05 2.63
C GLY A 265 -18.89 22.21 3.92
N PRO A 266 -20.05 21.64 4.29
CA PRO A 266 -20.23 20.89 5.53
C PRO A 266 -19.58 19.50 5.48
N VAL A 267 -18.63 19.23 6.38
CA VAL A 267 -17.95 17.94 6.55
C VAL A 267 -18.12 17.43 7.98
N GLN A 268 -18.73 16.24 8.16
CA GLN A 268 -18.86 15.62 9.48
C GLN A 268 -17.61 14.78 9.81
N ILE A 269 -16.73 15.31 10.66
CA ILE A 269 -15.44 14.71 11.01
C ILE A 269 -15.66 13.44 11.86
N ALA A 270 -15.43 12.25 11.32
CA ALA A 270 -15.81 10.99 11.94
C ALA A 270 -14.82 10.47 12.99
N ASN A 271 -13.52 10.79 12.85
CA ASN A 271 -12.44 10.24 13.68
C ASN A 271 -11.20 11.16 13.72
N LYS A 272 -10.22 10.82 14.56
CA LYS A 272 -9.01 11.65 14.77
C LYS A 272 -8.10 11.70 13.55
N ALA A 273 -7.94 10.58 12.85
CA ALA A 273 -7.10 10.47 11.67
C ALA A 273 -7.61 11.34 10.51
N THR A 274 -8.93 11.45 10.34
CA THR A 274 -9.54 12.35 9.37
C THR A 274 -9.36 13.82 9.76
N ALA A 275 -9.46 14.16 11.05
CA ALA A 275 -9.11 15.50 11.52
C ALA A 275 -7.63 15.83 11.26
N ALA A 276 -6.72 14.89 11.55
CA ALA A 276 -5.28 15.03 11.33
C ALA A 276 -4.91 15.27 9.86
N LEU A 277 -5.60 14.62 8.91
CA LEU A 277 -5.41 14.88 7.48
C LEU A 277 -5.88 16.29 7.07
N TYR A 278 -6.97 16.79 7.65
CA TYR A 278 -7.40 18.19 7.46
C TYR A 278 -6.54 19.22 8.18
N TYR A 279 -5.82 18.86 9.24
CA TYR A 279 -4.77 19.72 9.81
C TYR A 279 -3.47 19.67 9.00
N TYR A 280 -3.25 18.63 8.18
CA TYR A 280 -2.08 18.53 7.29
C TYR A 280 -2.33 19.21 5.94
N THR A 281 -3.52 19.08 5.37
CA THR A 281 -3.97 19.77 4.14
C THR A 281 -5.41 20.23 4.35
N PRO A 282 -5.68 21.55 4.53
CA PRO A 282 -6.96 22.03 5.06
C PRO A 282 -8.10 22.18 4.03
N TYR A 283 -8.04 21.46 2.91
CA TYR A 283 -9.02 21.55 1.82
C TYR A 283 -9.75 20.24 1.55
N GLN A 284 -11.07 20.34 1.32
CA GLN A 284 -11.87 19.21 0.84
C GLN A 284 -12.03 19.28 -0.68
N PRO A 285 -12.09 18.12 -1.36
CA PRO A 285 -12.19 18.07 -2.81
C PRO A 285 -13.59 18.45 -3.30
N ASN A 286 -13.68 19.46 -4.15
CA ASN A 286 -14.93 19.88 -4.79
C ASN A 286 -15.41 18.89 -5.87
N ALA A 287 -16.59 19.10 -6.45
CA ALA A 287 -17.15 18.19 -7.45
C ALA A 287 -16.27 17.99 -8.71
N ALA A 288 -15.55 19.01 -9.16
CA ALA A 288 -14.66 18.93 -10.33
C ALA A 288 -13.39 18.11 -10.04
N SER A 289 -12.74 18.38 -8.91
CA SER A 289 -11.63 17.56 -8.42
C SER A 289 -12.06 16.10 -8.26
N LEU A 290 -13.26 15.83 -7.72
CA LEU A 290 -13.78 14.48 -7.52
C LEU A 290 -14.05 13.72 -8.83
N ALA A 291 -14.28 14.44 -9.94
CA ALA A 291 -14.48 13.83 -11.25
C ALA A 291 -13.16 13.48 -11.98
N ALA A 292 -12.03 14.12 -11.63
CA ALA A 292 -10.81 14.10 -12.45
C ALA A 292 -9.92 12.84 -12.36
N GLY A 293 -10.33 11.76 -11.67
CA GLY A 293 -9.57 10.50 -11.59
C GLY A 293 -8.19 10.67 -10.93
N TYR A 294 -7.09 10.53 -11.69
CA TYR A 294 -5.74 10.88 -11.23
C TYR A 294 -5.21 12.22 -11.76
N GLY A 295 -5.90 12.87 -12.69
CA GLY A 295 -5.50 14.17 -13.26
C GLY A 295 -6.09 15.36 -12.52
N ALA A 296 -5.71 16.56 -12.98
CA ALA A 296 -6.30 17.83 -12.59
C ALA A 296 -7.61 18.13 -13.36
N SER A 297 -8.39 19.07 -12.84
CA SER A 297 -9.54 19.69 -13.51
C SER A 297 -9.24 21.17 -13.79
N SER A 298 -9.94 21.77 -14.76
CA SER A 298 -9.82 23.20 -15.09
C SER A 298 -10.61 24.14 -14.16
N ASP A 299 -11.10 23.63 -13.03
CA ASP A 299 -11.81 24.41 -12.01
C ASP A 299 -10.80 25.05 -11.03
N PRO A 300 -10.69 26.39 -10.95
CA PRO A 300 -9.74 27.07 -10.07
C PRO A 300 -10.10 27.01 -8.57
N CYS A 301 -11.16 26.28 -8.21
CA CYS A 301 -11.56 25.98 -6.84
C CYS A 301 -11.44 24.47 -6.51
N ALA A 302 -10.73 23.70 -7.33
CA ALA A 302 -10.45 22.28 -7.12
C ALA A 302 -9.14 22.08 -6.34
N SER A 303 -9.22 21.57 -5.11
CA SER A 303 -8.08 21.01 -4.37
C SER A 303 -8.11 19.48 -4.36
N TYR A 304 -6.93 18.88 -4.31
CA TYR A 304 -6.68 17.47 -4.57
C TYR A 304 -6.09 16.73 -3.35
N GLY A 305 -5.49 17.39 -2.37
CA GLY A 305 -4.69 16.75 -1.31
C GLY A 305 -5.36 15.57 -0.60
N ASN A 306 -6.47 15.79 0.11
CA ASN A 306 -7.20 14.74 0.85
C ASN A 306 -7.83 13.66 -0.05
N ARG A 307 -8.11 14.01 -1.31
CA ARG A 307 -8.62 13.13 -2.36
C ARG A 307 -7.52 12.21 -2.90
N ASN A 308 -6.34 12.76 -3.17
CA ASN A 308 -5.15 12.03 -3.60
C ASN A 308 -4.67 11.08 -2.51
N PHE A 309 -4.71 11.50 -1.23
CA PHE A 309 -4.50 10.59 -0.10
C PHE A 309 -5.42 9.36 -0.16
N TYR A 310 -6.73 9.58 -0.34
CA TYR A 310 -7.71 8.48 -0.44
C TYR A 310 -7.46 7.57 -1.65
N ASN A 311 -7.16 8.15 -2.81
CA ASN A 311 -6.88 7.41 -4.03
C ASN A 311 -5.62 6.55 -3.93
N TYR A 312 -4.46 7.15 -3.60
CA TYR A 312 -3.21 6.41 -3.46
C TYR A 312 -3.32 5.33 -2.36
N TYR A 313 -3.99 5.60 -1.23
CA TYR A 313 -4.18 4.57 -0.22
C TYR A 313 -5.06 3.41 -0.71
N THR A 314 -6.19 3.70 -1.36
CA THR A 314 -7.12 2.65 -1.80
C THR A 314 -6.56 1.81 -2.95
N ASP A 315 -5.90 2.44 -3.93
CA ASP A 315 -5.18 1.78 -5.02
C ASP A 315 -4.05 0.87 -4.50
N TRP A 316 -3.21 1.38 -3.59
CA TRP A 316 -1.96 0.69 -3.21
C TRP A 316 -2.15 -0.35 -2.11
N PHE A 317 -3.12 -0.12 -1.21
CA PHE A 317 -3.23 -0.86 0.05
C PHE A 317 -4.64 -1.34 0.38
N GLY A 318 -5.63 -1.08 -0.49
CA GLY A 318 -7.03 -1.41 -0.28
C GLY A 318 -7.72 -0.47 0.72
N PRO A 319 -8.93 -0.81 1.21
CA PRO A 319 -9.78 0.10 1.97
C PRO A 319 -9.09 0.78 3.18
N THR A 320 -9.27 2.10 3.31
CA THR A 320 -8.77 2.94 4.41
C THR A 320 -9.44 2.62 5.76
N GLY A 321 -10.47 1.78 5.76
CA GLY A 321 -11.40 1.59 6.89
C GLY A 321 -12.30 2.80 7.15
N GLY A 322 -12.13 3.88 6.38
CA GLY A 322 -13.06 5.00 6.28
C GLY A 322 -14.04 4.81 5.11
N GLY A 323 -14.37 5.91 4.45
CA GLY A 323 -15.31 6.03 3.35
C GLY A 323 -16.78 6.04 3.79
N SER A 324 -17.68 6.15 2.80
CA SER A 324 -19.14 6.01 2.93
C SER A 324 -19.58 4.54 2.92
N GLY A 325 -18.65 3.61 3.09
CA GLY A 325 -18.90 2.17 3.08
C GLY A 325 -19.64 1.70 4.33
N GLY A 326 -20.96 1.88 4.36
CA GLY A 326 -21.84 1.32 5.40
C GLY A 326 -21.66 -0.20 5.57
N LYS A 327 -22.05 -0.71 6.75
CA LYS A 327 -22.00 -2.14 7.05
C LYS A 327 -22.74 -2.93 5.97
N ALA A 328 -22.21 -4.09 5.62
CA ALA A 328 -22.74 -4.97 4.59
C ALA A 328 -24.15 -5.52 4.92
N ASP A 329 -25.20 -4.82 4.48
CA ASP A 329 -26.59 -5.29 4.54
C ASP A 329 -26.86 -6.25 3.36
N PRO A 330 -27.39 -7.47 3.56
CA PRO A 330 -27.81 -8.37 2.48
C PRO A 330 -28.82 -7.77 1.48
N ARG A 331 -29.56 -6.73 1.86
CA ARG A 331 -30.42 -5.93 0.94
C ARG A 331 -29.63 -5.29 -0.21
N ASP A 332 -28.36 -4.98 0.02
CA ASP A 332 -27.49 -4.36 -0.99
C ASP A 332 -26.73 -5.41 -1.83
N SER A 333 -27.07 -6.70 -1.68
CA SER A 333 -26.48 -7.77 -2.48
C SER A 333 -27.12 -7.89 -3.85
N VAL A 334 -26.31 -8.21 -4.85
CA VAL A 334 -26.74 -8.64 -6.18
C VAL A 334 -26.50 -10.14 -6.32
N ALA A 335 -27.26 -10.78 -7.21
CA ALA A 335 -26.99 -12.17 -7.56
C ALA A 335 -25.86 -12.26 -8.60
N VAL A 336 -25.12 -13.36 -8.59
CA VAL A 336 -24.12 -13.69 -9.61
C VAL A 336 -24.78 -14.57 -10.67
N TYR A 337 -24.91 -14.06 -11.88
CA TYR A 337 -25.39 -14.81 -13.03
C TYR A 337 -24.33 -15.82 -13.47
N ARG A 338 -24.68 -17.12 -13.45
CA ARG A 338 -23.81 -18.23 -13.85
C ARG A 338 -24.12 -18.65 -15.29
N PHE A 339 -23.07 -18.79 -16.10
CA PHE A 339 -23.14 -19.28 -17.47
C PHE A 339 -22.20 -20.45 -17.67
N TRP A 340 -22.60 -21.42 -18.48
CA TRP A 340 -21.82 -22.60 -18.87
C TRP A 340 -21.59 -22.64 -20.38
N SER A 341 -20.45 -23.21 -20.81
CA SER A 341 -20.20 -23.50 -22.22
C SER A 341 -19.55 -24.86 -22.44
N GLN A 342 -20.25 -25.71 -23.19
CA GLN A 342 -19.67 -26.94 -23.74
C GLN A 342 -18.56 -26.66 -24.75
N LYS A 343 -18.68 -25.58 -25.53
CA LYS A 343 -17.74 -25.23 -26.62
C LYS A 343 -16.37 -24.79 -26.10
N PHE A 344 -16.34 -24.17 -24.92
CA PHE A 344 -15.10 -23.72 -24.28
C PHE A 344 -14.62 -24.72 -23.21
N ASP A 345 -14.65 -26.02 -23.51
CA ASP A 345 -14.19 -27.11 -22.64
C ASP A 345 -14.75 -27.06 -21.20
N ASN A 346 -16.08 -27.05 -21.05
CA ASN A 346 -16.74 -27.02 -19.74
C ASN A 346 -16.43 -25.73 -18.93
N ALA A 347 -16.21 -24.61 -19.63
CA ALA A 347 -16.00 -23.31 -19.01
C ALA A 347 -17.26 -22.83 -18.29
N HIS A 348 -17.05 -22.15 -17.17
CA HIS A 348 -18.08 -21.41 -16.46
C HIS A 348 -17.69 -19.93 -16.37
N PHE A 349 -18.68 -19.06 -16.50
CA PHE A 349 -18.57 -17.62 -16.31
C PHE A 349 -19.54 -17.13 -15.23
N TYR A 350 -19.12 -16.12 -14.48
CA TYR A 350 -19.78 -15.63 -13.28
C TYR A 350 -19.75 -14.11 -13.32
N THR A 351 -20.91 -13.45 -13.40
CA THR A 351 -20.96 -11.99 -13.46
C THR A 351 -22.08 -11.37 -12.63
N VAL A 352 -21.81 -10.18 -12.10
CA VAL A 352 -22.80 -9.28 -11.48
C VAL A 352 -23.37 -8.27 -12.49
N ASN A 353 -22.76 -8.15 -13.67
CA ASN A 353 -23.17 -7.20 -14.70
C ASN A 353 -24.38 -7.77 -15.45
N ARG A 354 -25.58 -7.23 -15.14
CA ARG A 354 -26.82 -7.65 -15.80
C ARG A 354 -26.80 -7.41 -17.31
N SER A 355 -26.20 -6.33 -17.80
CA SER A 355 -26.15 -6.04 -19.24
C SER A 355 -25.27 -7.04 -19.99
N GLU A 356 -24.13 -7.43 -19.40
CA GLU A 356 -23.28 -8.51 -19.91
C GLU A 356 -24.02 -9.85 -19.91
N ALA A 357 -24.69 -10.19 -18.81
CA ALA A 357 -25.50 -11.41 -18.70
C ALA A 357 -26.65 -11.44 -19.73
N GLN A 358 -27.34 -10.32 -19.96
CA GLN A 358 -28.40 -10.22 -20.96
C GLN A 358 -27.86 -10.32 -22.40
N THR A 359 -26.70 -9.73 -22.69
CA THR A 359 -26.04 -9.91 -23.99
C THR A 359 -25.67 -11.37 -24.20
N LEU A 360 -24.92 -11.99 -23.27
CA LEU A 360 -24.52 -13.40 -23.37
C LEU A 360 -25.73 -14.32 -23.57
N HIS A 361 -26.79 -14.16 -22.76
CA HIS A 361 -27.99 -15.00 -22.85
C HIS A 361 -28.73 -14.87 -24.18
N ARG A 362 -28.73 -13.68 -24.80
CA ARG A 362 -29.55 -13.38 -25.99
C ARG A 362 -28.80 -13.52 -27.31
N THR A 363 -27.49 -13.21 -27.34
CA THR A 363 -26.71 -13.14 -28.59
C THR A 363 -25.71 -14.27 -28.75
N ASP A 364 -25.12 -14.80 -27.68
CA ASP A 364 -24.09 -15.84 -27.80
C ASP A 364 -24.63 -17.24 -27.48
N ARG A 365 -25.04 -17.95 -28.55
CA ARG A 365 -25.48 -19.36 -28.50
C ARG A 365 -24.44 -20.35 -27.96
N ASN A 366 -23.20 -19.93 -27.75
CA ASN A 366 -22.15 -20.76 -27.16
C ASN A 366 -22.23 -20.80 -25.62
N TRP A 367 -23.03 -19.93 -24.98
CA TRP A 367 -23.24 -19.89 -23.53
C TRP A 367 -24.68 -20.24 -23.14
N THR A 368 -24.84 -21.16 -22.21
CA THR A 368 -26.11 -21.48 -21.55
C THR A 368 -26.18 -20.75 -20.21
N TYR A 369 -27.29 -20.07 -19.93
CA TYR A 369 -27.54 -19.48 -18.62
C TYR A 369 -28.02 -20.55 -17.64
N GLU A 370 -27.36 -20.68 -16.49
CA GLU A 370 -27.65 -21.72 -15.49
C GLU A 370 -28.38 -21.20 -14.24
N GLY A 371 -28.54 -19.88 -14.11
CA GLY A 371 -29.23 -19.27 -12.96
C GLY A 371 -28.34 -18.37 -12.11
N THR A 372 -28.74 -18.23 -10.84
CA THR A 372 -28.21 -17.25 -9.88
C THR A 372 -27.94 -17.92 -8.53
N ASP A 373 -26.99 -18.85 -8.53
CA ASP A 373 -26.69 -19.77 -7.42
C ASP A 373 -26.21 -19.07 -6.13
N PHE A 374 -25.48 -17.96 -6.24
CA PHE A 374 -25.02 -17.21 -5.07
C PHE A 374 -25.09 -15.69 -5.24
N ARG A 375 -24.91 -15.00 -4.11
CA ARG A 375 -25.02 -13.55 -3.96
C ARG A 375 -23.69 -12.95 -3.54
N VAL A 376 -23.50 -11.69 -3.89
CA VAL A 376 -22.32 -10.89 -3.56
C VAL A 376 -22.74 -9.44 -3.40
N TRP A 377 -21.92 -8.63 -2.73
CA TRP A 377 -22.06 -7.18 -2.86
C TRP A 377 -21.34 -6.73 -4.13
N PRO A 378 -21.94 -5.87 -4.96
CA PRO A 378 -21.26 -5.32 -6.12
C PRO A 378 -20.06 -4.49 -5.66
N VAL A 379 -19.00 -4.47 -6.46
CA VAL A 379 -17.87 -3.55 -6.24
C VAL A 379 -18.41 -2.13 -6.35
N SER A 380 -18.26 -1.34 -5.28
CA SER A 380 -18.57 0.08 -5.35
C SER A 380 -17.27 0.79 -5.72
N ASN A 381 -17.18 1.21 -6.99
CA ASN A 381 -16.06 1.97 -7.52
C ASN A 381 -14.70 1.28 -7.23
N GLY A 382 -14.39 0.15 -7.88
CA GLY A 382 -13.12 -0.56 -7.67
C GLY A 382 -12.82 -1.07 -6.25
N SER A 383 -13.72 -0.90 -5.25
CA SER A 383 -13.49 -1.22 -3.84
C SER A 383 -14.64 -1.97 -3.17
N CYS A 384 -14.39 -2.46 -1.94
CA CYS A 384 -15.34 -3.22 -1.14
C CYS A 384 -15.72 -2.51 0.18
N ARG A 385 -17.03 -2.52 0.47
CA ARG A 385 -17.67 -1.90 1.65
C ARG A 385 -17.24 -2.55 2.98
N ALA A 386 -17.37 -1.81 4.08
CA ALA A 386 -17.00 -2.31 5.41
C ALA A 386 -17.75 -3.62 5.78
N GLY A 387 -16.98 -4.61 6.25
CA GLY A 387 -17.47 -5.97 6.55
C GLY A 387 -17.38 -6.96 5.38
N THR A 388 -17.01 -6.49 4.18
CA THR A 388 -16.74 -7.36 3.02
C THR A 388 -15.25 -7.38 2.67
N VAL A 389 -14.82 -8.44 1.98
CA VAL A 389 -13.50 -8.59 1.37
C VAL A 389 -13.62 -8.69 -0.15
N ALA A 390 -12.55 -8.31 -0.84
CA ALA A 390 -12.44 -8.39 -2.29
C ALA A 390 -12.49 -9.85 -2.78
N VAL A 391 -13.16 -10.07 -3.91
CA VAL A 391 -12.92 -11.25 -4.75
C VAL A 391 -12.19 -10.79 -6.00
N HIS A 392 -10.90 -11.08 -6.04
CA HIS A 392 -10.00 -10.78 -7.15
C HIS A 392 -10.37 -11.66 -8.36
N ARG A 393 -10.54 -11.03 -9.53
CA ARG A 393 -10.84 -11.70 -10.80
C ARG A 393 -9.60 -11.78 -11.68
N PHE A 394 -9.44 -12.92 -12.34
CA PHE A 394 -8.40 -13.15 -13.34
C PHE A 394 -9.00 -13.83 -14.57
N TRP A 395 -8.53 -13.46 -15.75
CA TRP A 395 -8.82 -14.12 -17.02
C TRP A 395 -7.61 -14.90 -17.51
N SER A 396 -7.83 -16.07 -18.10
CA SER A 396 -6.82 -16.78 -18.88
C SER A 396 -7.33 -17.07 -20.28
N SER A 397 -6.63 -16.55 -21.29
CA SER A 397 -6.81 -16.95 -22.68
C SER A 397 -6.34 -18.39 -22.92
N SER A 398 -5.21 -18.81 -22.31
CA SER A 398 -4.67 -20.18 -22.38
C SER A 398 -5.64 -21.25 -21.86
N PHE A 399 -6.46 -20.92 -20.86
CA PHE A 399 -7.45 -21.82 -20.28
C PHE A 399 -8.89 -21.49 -20.69
N ALA A 400 -9.16 -20.40 -21.41
CA ALA A 400 -10.49 -19.86 -21.68
C ALA A 400 -11.40 -19.93 -20.44
N SER A 401 -10.95 -19.30 -19.34
CA SER A 401 -11.54 -19.47 -18.01
C SER A 401 -11.23 -18.28 -17.11
N HIS A 402 -12.10 -18.06 -16.11
CA HIS A 402 -11.88 -17.07 -15.06
C HIS A 402 -11.50 -17.76 -13.74
N PHE A 403 -10.64 -17.11 -12.96
CA PHE A 403 -10.27 -17.51 -11.62
C PHE A 403 -10.66 -16.42 -10.60
N TYR A 404 -11.14 -16.84 -9.44
CA TYR A 404 -11.70 -15.98 -8.40
C TYR A 404 -11.12 -16.36 -7.04
N THR A 405 -10.58 -15.38 -6.30
CA THR A 405 -10.09 -15.61 -4.94
C THR A 405 -10.27 -14.42 -4.00
N THR A 406 -10.56 -14.73 -2.73
CA THR A 406 -10.54 -13.79 -1.60
C THR A 406 -9.15 -13.66 -0.96
N ASN A 407 -8.24 -14.58 -1.27
CA ASN A 407 -6.92 -14.63 -0.67
C ASN A 407 -5.97 -13.69 -1.41
N ALA A 408 -5.70 -12.52 -0.83
CA ALA A 408 -4.76 -11.54 -1.39
C ALA A 408 -3.34 -12.09 -1.63
N GLN A 409 -2.90 -13.11 -0.88
CA GLN A 409 -1.59 -13.76 -1.12
C GLN A 409 -1.65 -14.70 -2.33
N GLU A 410 -2.76 -15.42 -2.51
CA GLU A 410 -3.00 -16.25 -3.70
C GLU A 410 -3.09 -15.35 -4.95
N ALA A 411 -3.88 -14.27 -4.88
CA ALA A 411 -3.97 -13.27 -5.94
C ALA A 411 -2.60 -12.67 -6.28
N GLN A 412 -1.83 -12.19 -5.28
CA GLN A 412 -0.52 -11.60 -5.54
C GLN A 412 0.48 -12.62 -6.10
N LYS A 413 0.42 -13.89 -5.66
CA LYS A 413 1.23 -14.98 -6.23
C LYS A 413 0.88 -15.23 -7.70
N VAL A 414 -0.40 -15.31 -8.05
CA VAL A 414 -0.83 -15.47 -9.46
C VAL A 414 -0.32 -14.29 -10.30
N ARG A 415 -0.56 -13.04 -9.85
CA ARG A 415 -0.09 -11.80 -10.52
C ARG A 415 1.42 -11.75 -10.78
N THR A 416 2.23 -12.38 -9.93
CA THR A 416 3.71 -12.28 -9.98
C THR A 416 4.43 -13.53 -10.50
N THR A 417 3.76 -14.68 -10.56
CA THR A 417 4.44 -15.96 -10.90
C THR A 417 3.80 -16.76 -12.04
N ASP A 418 2.52 -16.54 -12.38
CA ASP A 418 1.86 -17.28 -13.46
C ASP A 418 1.41 -16.38 -14.63
N ARG A 419 2.20 -16.41 -15.70
CA ARG A 419 1.94 -15.64 -16.94
C ARG A 419 0.70 -16.08 -17.72
N ASN A 420 0.02 -17.16 -17.32
CA ASN A 420 -1.22 -17.59 -17.97
C ASN A 420 -2.47 -16.82 -17.49
N TRP A 421 -2.36 -15.99 -16.45
CA TRP A 421 -3.50 -15.27 -15.85
C TRP A 421 -3.28 -13.75 -15.88
N THR A 422 -4.11 -13.05 -16.67
CA THR A 422 -4.26 -11.60 -16.59
C THR A 422 -5.14 -11.25 -15.39
N TYR A 423 -4.72 -10.31 -14.56
CA TYR A 423 -5.55 -9.78 -13.47
C TYR A 423 -6.51 -8.71 -14.00
N GLU A 424 -7.77 -8.77 -13.59
CA GLU A 424 -8.85 -7.91 -14.08
C GLU A 424 -9.47 -7.03 -12.99
N GLY A 425 -8.80 -6.89 -11.85
CA GLY A 425 -9.31 -6.14 -10.70
C GLY A 425 -10.13 -6.98 -9.72
N ILE A 426 -11.05 -6.31 -9.02
CA ILE A 426 -12.02 -6.94 -8.13
C ILE A 426 -13.29 -7.20 -8.94
N GLY A 427 -13.77 -8.45 -8.98
CA GLY A 427 -15.02 -8.80 -9.67
C GLY A 427 -16.26 -8.47 -8.84
N PHE A 428 -16.19 -8.70 -7.53
CA PHE A 428 -17.27 -8.45 -6.55
C PHE A 428 -16.74 -8.58 -5.12
N CYS A 429 -17.60 -8.33 -4.13
CA CYS A 429 -17.26 -8.31 -2.71
C CYS A 429 -18.09 -9.35 -1.93
N THR A 430 -17.47 -10.01 -0.95
CA THR A 430 -18.06 -11.14 -0.20
C THR A 430 -17.84 -10.98 1.31
N ALA A 431 -18.55 -11.71 2.18
CA ALA A 431 -18.40 -11.52 3.61
C ALA A 431 -17.00 -11.95 4.11
N ALA A 432 -16.41 -11.17 5.01
CA ALA A 432 -15.05 -11.41 5.51
C ALA A 432 -14.88 -12.74 6.27
N SER A 433 -15.97 -13.30 6.81
CA SER A 433 -15.98 -14.57 7.54
C SER A 433 -17.38 -15.19 7.55
N ALA A 434 -17.43 -16.51 7.79
CA ALA A 434 -18.67 -17.24 8.04
C ALA A 434 -19.47 -16.61 9.19
N ASN A 435 -20.78 -16.48 9.00
CA ASN A 435 -21.75 -16.10 10.03
C ASN A 435 -23.16 -16.62 9.64
N ARG A 436 -24.13 -16.49 10.54
CA ARG A 436 -25.51 -17.01 10.36
C ARG A 436 -26.23 -16.47 9.10
N ASP A 437 -25.86 -15.28 8.64
CA ASP A 437 -26.48 -14.57 7.50
C ASP A 437 -25.71 -14.84 6.19
N THR A 438 -24.85 -15.88 6.15
CA THR A 438 -24.04 -16.28 4.98
C THR A 438 -24.13 -17.76 4.65
N VAL A 439 -23.89 -18.09 3.37
CA VAL A 439 -23.68 -19.45 2.85
C VAL A 439 -22.27 -19.59 2.26
N PRO A 440 -21.60 -20.75 2.41
CA PRO A 440 -20.27 -20.98 1.84
C PRO A 440 -20.36 -21.18 0.32
N VAL A 441 -19.48 -20.52 -0.44
CA VAL A 441 -19.26 -20.85 -1.85
C VAL A 441 -18.02 -21.74 -1.96
N HIS A 442 -18.22 -22.93 -2.49
CA HIS A 442 -17.23 -23.99 -2.63
C HIS A 442 -16.46 -23.88 -3.94
N ARG A 443 -15.13 -23.98 -3.89
CA ARG A 443 -14.24 -23.98 -5.07
C ARG A 443 -13.78 -25.39 -5.41
N PHE A 444 -13.73 -25.67 -6.71
CA PHE A 444 -13.22 -26.91 -7.27
C PHE A 444 -12.27 -26.61 -8.43
N TRP A 445 -11.25 -27.44 -8.60
CA TRP A 445 -10.35 -27.44 -9.76
C TRP A 445 -10.54 -28.73 -10.56
N SER A 446 -10.59 -28.64 -11.89
CA SER A 446 -10.48 -29.80 -12.77
C SER A 446 -9.16 -29.77 -13.54
N ALA A 447 -8.28 -30.73 -13.26
CA ALA A 447 -7.07 -30.93 -14.06
C ALA A 447 -7.36 -31.37 -15.51
N LYS A 448 -8.52 -32.01 -15.74
CA LYS A 448 -8.97 -32.44 -17.07
C LYS A 448 -9.45 -31.27 -17.93
N PHE A 449 -10.35 -30.44 -17.39
CA PHE A 449 -10.90 -29.29 -18.12
C PHE A 449 -9.98 -28.06 -18.06
N ARG A 450 -9.05 -28.02 -17.07
CA ARG A 450 -8.21 -26.85 -16.72
C ARG A 450 -9.05 -25.63 -16.33
N LYS A 451 -10.13 -25.86 -15.57
CA LYS A 451 -11.12 -24.85 -15.14
C LYS A 451 -11.28 -24.89 -13.62
N HIS A 452 -11.64 -23.74 -13.06
CA HIS A 452 -12.23 -23.66 -11.72
C HIS A 452 -13.77 -23.65 -11.80
N PHE A 453 -14.42 -24.17 -10.77
CA PHE A 453 -15.89 -24.13 -10.60
C PHE A 453 -16.25 -23.64 -9.19
N TYR A 454 -17.36 -22.90 -9.08
CA TYR A 454 -17.79 -22.20 -7.85
C TYR A 454 -19.29 -22.41 -7.63
N THR A 455 -19.67 -22.88 -6.44
CA THR A 455 -21.08 -23.17 -6.12
C THR A 455 -21.41 -22.98 -4.64
N ALA A 456 -22.56 -22.38 -4.34
CA ALA A 456 -23.19 -22.37 -3.02
C ALA A 456 -24.24 -23.47 -2.85
N ASN A 457 -24.73 -24.08 -3.93
CA ASN A 457 -25.65 -25.21 -3.88
C ASN A 457 -24.96 -26.42 -3.22
N ALA A 458 -25.35 -26.70 -1.98
CA ALA A 458 -24.78 -27.78 -1.18
C ALA A 458 -24.97 -29.18 -1.80
N ALA A 459 -26.01 -29.40 -2.61
CA ALA A 459 -26.23 -30.68 -3.29
C ALA A 459 -25.30 -30.84 -4.50
N GLU A 460 -25.14 -29.79 -5.31
CA GLU A 460 -24.18 -29.74 -6.42
C GLU A 460 -22.73 -29.88 -5.90
N ALA A 461 -22.38 -29.11 -4.86
CA ALA A 461 -21.09 -29.18 -4.19
C ALA A 461 -20.82 -30.54 -3.53
N ARG A 462 -21.87 -31.31 -3.16
CA ARG A 462 -21.74 -32.69 -2.68
C ARG A 462 -21.55 -33.66 -3.84
N GLN A 463 -22.36 -33.56 -4.90
CA GLN A 463 -22.28 -34.41 -6.08
C GLN A 463 -20.89 -34.33 -6.75
N LEU A 464 -20.29 -33.14 -6.81
CA LEU A 464 -18.94 -32.97 -7.34
C LEU A 464 -17.83 -33.56 -6.44
N ARG A 465 -18.06 -33.71 -5.13
CA ARG A 465 -17.11 -34.37 -4.20
C ARG A 465 -17.21 -35.89 -4.24
N GLU A 466 -18.43 -36.41 -4.32
CA GLU A 466 -18.71 -37.85 -4.16
C GLU A 466 -18.85 -38.59 -5.50
N GLY A 467 -19.32 -37.92 -6.55
CA GLY A 467 -19.75 -38.54 -7.81
C GLY A 467 -18.85 -38.28 -9.02
N ASP A 468 -18.17 -37.13 -9.13
CA ASP A 468 -17.38 -36.79 -10.31
C ASP A 468 -15.86 -36.70 -10.05
N ARG A 469 -15.14 -37.76 -10.44
CA ARG A 469 -13.67 -37.86 -10.36
C ARG A 469 -12.91 -36.83 -11.21
N ASN A 470 -13.59 -36.08 -12.08
CA ASN A 470 -12.96 -35.03 -12.88
C ASN A 470 -12.73 -33.72 -12.08
N TRP A 471 -13.30 -33.59 -10.87
CA TRP A 471 -13.18 -32.40 -10.01
C TRP A 471 -12.49 -32.71 -8.68
N THR A 472 -11.56 -31.83 -8.28
CA THR A 472 -10.91 -31.83 -6.97
C THR A 472 -11.49 -30.68 -6.15
N TYR A 473 -12.00 -30.97 -4.97
CA TYR A 473 -12.51 -29.94 -4.05
C TYR A 473 -11.36 -29.23 -3.34
N GLU A 474 -11.34 -27.89 -3.40
CA GLU A 474 -10.27 -27.06 -2.85
C GLU A 474 -10.65 -26.38 -1.52
N GLY A 475 -11.94 -26.25 -1.21
CA GLY A 475 -12.42 -25.64 0.03
C GLY A 475 -13.59 -24.68 -0.15
N VAL A 476 -13.82 -23.85 0.86
CA VAL A 476 -14.69 -22.67 0.77
C VAL A 476 -13.83 -21.49 0.32
N ALA A 477 -14.16 -20.86 -0.81
CA ALA A 477 -13.41 -19.71 -1.32
C ALA A 477 -13.96 -18.36 -0.85
N MET A 478 -15.25 -18.30 -0.50
CA MET A 478 -15.94 -17.06 -0.11
C MET A 478 -17.27 -17.34 0.63
N TYR A 479 -17.85 -16.30 1.24
CA TYR A 479 -19.07 -16.38 2.05
C TYR A 479 -20.14 -15.43 1.48
N ALA A 480 -21.04 -15.97 0.66
CA ALA A 480 -22.13 -15.23 0.04
C ALA A 480 -23.24 -14.88 1.07
N PRO A 481 -23.97 -13.77 0.93
CA PRO A 481 -25.19 -13.52 1.70
C PRO A 481 -26.22 -14.65 1.50
N SER A 482 -26.84 -15.12 2.58
CA SER A 482 -27.86 -16.17 2.52
C SER A 482 -29.20 -15.69 1.94
N TRP A 483 -29.42 -14.38 1.87
CA TRP A 483 -30.62 -13.75 1.30
C TRP A 483 -30.30 -12.40 0.64
N GLY A 484 -31.27 -11.82 -0.06
CA GLY A 484 -31.17 -10.51 -0.69
C GLY A 484 -32.33 -10.25 -1.68
N PRO A 485 -32.32 -9.12 -2.42
CA PRO A 485 -33.35 -8.80 -3.42
C PRO A 485 -33.48 -9.89 -4.49
N GLN A 486 -34.69 -10.22 -4.92
CA GLN A 486 -34.87 -11.21 -5.99
C GLN A 486 -34.20 -10.74 -7.29
N PRO A 487 -33.39 -11.59 -7.96
CA PRO A 487 -32.73 -11.19 -9.19
C PRO A 487 -33.78 -10.98 -10.29
N PRO A 488 -33.68 -9.90 -11.09
CA PRO A 488 -34.55 -9.74 -12.24
C PRO A 488 -34.17 -10.75 -13.33
N ALA A 489 -35.17 -11.26 -14.04
CA ALA A 489 -34.96 -12.14 -15.19
C ALA A 489 -34.08 -11.50 -16.28
N LEU A 490 -33.40 -12.35 -17.04
CA LEU A 490 -32.54 -11.96 -18.17
C LEU A 490 -33.35 -11.80 -19.46
#